data_AF-C0CS12-F1
#
_entry.id   AF-C0CS12-F1
#
_cell.length_a   1.000
_cell.length_b   1.000
_cell.length_c   1.000
_cell.angle_alpha   90.00
_cell.angle_beta   90.00
_cell.angle_gamma   90.00
#
_symmetry.space_group_name_H-M   'P 1'
#
loop_
_entity.id
_entity.type
_entity.pdbx_description
1 polymer ?
#
loop_
_entity_poly.entity_id
_entity_poly.type
_entity_poly.pdbx_seq_one_letter_code
_entity_poly.pdbx_strand_id
1 'polypeptide(L)' 'MSQQRWGDIRKEELTDISQIHLDENLSPEQKMCSFLEQVGNPYCFLCGETPVQICFTENGPELGELLQAYFLRLKQS' A
#
# COMPACT_ATOMS: atom_id res chain seq x y z
N MET A 1 8.16 11.79 -5.12
CA MET A 1 7.01 11.00 -4.63
C MET A 1 5.75 11.63 -5.23
N SER A 2 4.90 10.86 -5.91
CA SER A 2 3.77 11.37 -6.68
C SER A 2 2.82 12.20 -5.80
N GLN A 3 2.68 13.50 -6.09
CA GLN A 3 1.70 14.39 -5.45
C GLN A 3 0.34 14.30 -6.17
N GLN A 4 -0.15 13.11 -6.50
CA GLN A 4 -1.49 12.99 -7.06
C GLN A 4 -2.51 13.47 -6.02
N ARG A 5 -3.12 14.63 -6.29
CA ARG A 5 -4.18 15.19 -5.45
C ARG A 5 -5.37 14.25 -5.49
N TRP A 6 -5.93 13.93 -4.32
CA TRP A 6 -7.20 13.23 -4.21
C TRP A 6 -8.27 14.00 -5.00
N GLY A 7 -8.74 13.43 -6.12
CA GLY A 7 -9.68 14.07 -7.04
C GLY A 7 -9.49 13.69 -8.51
N ASP A 8 -8.27 13.31 -8.91
CA ASP A 8 -7.97 12.99 -10.32
C ASP A 8 -8.07 11.48 -10.66
N ILE A 9 -8.24 10.63 -9.64
CA ILE A 9 -8.22 9.17 -9.82
C ILE A 9 -9.65 8.64 -9.84
N ARG A 10 -10.04 8.04 -10.96
CA ARG A 10 -11.37 7.43 -11.12
C ARG A 10 -11.41 6.08 -10.43
N LYS A 11 -12.53 5.77 -9.77
CA LYS A 11 -12.69 4.49 -9.05
C LYS A 11 -12.51 3.30 -9.99
N GLU A 12 -12.95 3.45 -11.22
CA GLU A 12 -12.90 2.42 -12.27
C GLU A 12 -11.47 2.10 -12.74
N GLU A 13 -10.51 2.97 -12.43
CA GLU A 13 -9.09 2.79 -12.76
C GLU A 13 -8.29 2.14 -11.62
N LEU A 14 -8.92 1.92 -10.46
CA LEU A 14 -8.29 1.33 -9.28
C LEU A 14 -8.42 -0.19 -9.26
N THR A 15 -7.31 -0.87 -9.00
CA THR A 15 -7.29 -2.33 -8.79
C THR A 15 -7.79 -2.67 -7.38
N ASP A 16 -8.69 -3.65 -7.24
CA ASP A 16 -9.07 -4.21 -5.94
C ASP A 16 -8.03 -5.23 -5.47
N ILE A 17 -7.31 -4.88 -4.41
CA ILE A 17 -6.24 -5.72 -3.86
C ILE A 17 -6.77 -7.01 -3.24
N SER A 18 -8.07 -7.09 -2.92
CA SER A 18 -8.68 -8.33 -2.42
C SER A 18 -8.76 -9.42 -3.49
N GLN A 19 -8.64 -9.04 -4.78
CA GLN A 19 -8.68 -9.95 -5.93
C GLN A 19 -7.28 -10.36 -6.41
N ILE A 20 -6.21 -9.76 -5.87
CA ILE A 20 -4.84 -10.10 -6.23
C ILE A 20 -4.49 -11.49 -5.72
N HIS A 21 -3.98 -12.33 -6.60
CA HIS A 21 -3.54 -13.67 -6.24
C HIS A 21 -2.03 -13.71 -6.06
N LEU A 22 -1.58 -14.16 -4.89
CA LEU A 22 -0.18 -14.42 -4.61
C LEU A 22 0.07 -15.92 -4.70
N ASP A 23 0.95 -16.34 -5.62
CA ASP A 23 1.38 -17.74 -5.68
C ASP A 23 2.28 -18.05 -4.49
N GLU A 24 1.79 -18.91 -3.60
CA GLU A 24 2.46 -19.25 -2.36
C GLU A 24 3.79 -19.99 -2.55
N ASN A 25 4.03 -20.56 -3.73
CA ASN A 25 5.25 -21.29 -4.06
C ASN A 25 6.41 -20.39 -4.48
N LEU A 26 6.17 -19.09 -4.70
CA LEU A 26 7.20 -18.13 -5.09
C LEU A 26 8.05 -17.67 -3.90
N SER A 27 9.26 -17.17 -4.16
CA SER A 27 10.05 -16.47 -3.14
C SER A 27 9.37 -15.17 -2.71
N PRO A 28 9.66 -14.62 -1.51
CA PRO A 28 9.10 -13.36 -1.07
C PRO A 28 9.31 -12.21 -2.07
N GLU A 29 10.49 -12.13 -2.69
CA GLU A 29 10.82 -11.12 -3.70
C GLU A 29 9.98 -11.30 -4.97
N GLN A 30 9.81 -12.54 -5.42
CA GLN A 30 8.97 -12.86 -6.58
C GLN A 30 7.49 -12.57 -6.30
N LYS A 31 6.99 -12.86 -5.09
CA LYS A 31 5.64 -12.48 -4.66
C LYS A 31 5.46 -10.96 -4.70
N MET A 32 6.45 -10.20 -4.22
CA MET A 32 6.43 -8.74 -4.25
C MET A 32 6.41 -8.19 -5.68
N CYS A 33 7.25 -8.71 -6.57
CA CYS A 33 7.24 -8.32 -7.98
C CYS A 33 5.89 -8.62 -8.63
N SER A 34 5.35 -9.83 -8.45
CA SER A 34 4.04 -10.21 -8.99
C SER A 34 2.91 -9.35 -8.44
N PHE A 35 2.95 -9.01 -7.14
CA PHE A 35 2.00 -8.09 -6.53
C PHE A 35 2.06 -6.70 -7.19
N LEU A 36 3.25 -6.15 -7.38
CA LEU A 36 3.44 -4.83 -7.99
C LEU A 36 2.96 -4.80 -9.45
N GLU A 37 3.18 -5.87 -10.20
CA GLU A 37 2.66 -6.03 -11.57
C GLU A 37 1.13 -6.08 -11.60
N GLN A 38 0.51 -6.80 -10.67
CA GLN A 38 -0.95 -6.95 -10.61
C GLN A 38 -1.66 -5.68 -10.12
N VAL A 39 -1.12 -5.01 -9.08
CA VAL A 39 -1.73 -3.80 -8.51
C VAL A 39 -1.54 -2.58 -9.40
N GLY A 40 -0.46 -2.52 -10.18
CA GLY A 40 -0.08 -1.38 -11.00
C GLY A 40 0.40 -0.20 -10.14
N ASN A 41 -0.53 0.55 -9.53
CA ASN A 41 -0.21 1.65 -8.63
C ASN A 41 -0.42 1.24 -7.16
N PRO A 42 0.64 0.86 -6.41
CA PRO A 42 0.49 0.42 -5.02
C PRO A 42 0.08 1.55 -4.06
N TYR A 43 0.04 2.80 -4.50
CA TYR A 43 -0.38 3.94 -3.70
C TYR A 43 -1.87 4.28 -3.87
N CYS A 44 -2.54 3.71 -4.88
CA CYS A 44 -3.95 4.00 -5.20
C CYS A 44 -4.65 2.70 -5.60
N PHE A 45 -5.54 2.19 -4.76
CA PHE A 45 -6.20 0.90 -4.97
C PHE A 45 -7.56 0.83 -4.27
N LEU A 46 -8.32 -0.24 -4.52
CA LEU A 46 -9.53 -0.57 -3.78
C LEU A 46 -9.28 -1.66 -2.76
N CYS A 47 -9.93 -1.56 -1.60
CA CYS A 47 -10.12 -2.68 -0.68
C CYS A 47 -11.62 -3.02 -0.68
N GLY A 48 -12.00 -4.00 -1.50
CA GLY A 48 -13.40 -4.23 -1.85
C GLY A 48 -13.99 -3.01 -2.56
N GLU A 49 -14.98 -2.35 -1.97
CA GLU A 49 -15.58 -1.15 -2.56
C GLU A 49 -14.93 0.18 -2.12
N THR A 50 -13.96 0.13 -1.20
CA THR A 50 -13.37 1.30 -0.54
C THR A 50 -12.12 1.79 -1.28
N PRO A 51 -12.09 3.01 -1.84
CA PRO A 51 -10.89 3.59 -2.41
C PRO A 51 -9.89 4.00 -1.33
N VAL A 52 -8.63 3.60 -1.50
CA VAL A 52 -7.52 3.87 -0.61
C VAL A 52 -6.43 4.60 -1.39
N GLN A 53 -6.00 5.75 -0.86
CA GLN A 53 -4.80 6.45 -1.32
C GLN A 53 -3.80 6.53 -0.18
N ILE A 54 -2.56 6.11 -0.46
CA ILE A 54 -1.44 6.23 0.47
C ILE A 54 -0.62 7.47 0.09
N CYS A 55 -0.49 8.39 1.05
CA CYS A 55 0.28 9.62 0.90
C CYS A 55 1.33 9.74 2.01
N PHE A 56 2.48 10.30 1.66
CA PHE A 56 3.55 10.61 2.61
C PHE A 56 3.75 12.12 2.65
N THR A 57 3.94 12.66 3.85
CA THR A 57 4.31 14.06 4.02
C THR A 57 5.78 14.25 3.65
N GLU A 58 6.12 15.31 2.90
CA GLU A 58 7.47 15.55 2.39
C GLU A 58 8.56 15.57 3.47
N ASN A 59 8.23 16.01 4.70
CA ASN A 59 9.15 16.07 5.84
C ASN A 59 8.66 15.25 7.04
N GLY A 60 7.89 14.18 6.78
CA GLY A 60 7.45 13.27 7.84
C GLY A 60 8.53 12.25 8.20
N PRO A 61 8.46 11.67 9.41
CA PRO A 61 9.26 10.50 9.75
C PRO A 61 8.93 9.34 8.80
N GLU A 62 9.88 8.44 8.60
CA GLU A 62 9.64 7.27 7.75
C GLU A 62 8.55 6.37 8.37
N LEU A 63 7.78 5.68 7.53
CA LEU A 63 6.75 4.75 8.01
C LEU A 63 7.36 3.67 8.93
N GLY A 64 8.59 3.23 8.65
CA GLY A 64 9.32 2.28 9.48
C GLY A 64 9.57 2.80 10.90
N GLU A 65 9.98 4.07 11.03
CA GLU A 65 10.20 4.71 12.33
C GLU A 65 8.89 4.81 13.13
N LEU A 66 7.79 5.19 12.46
CA LEU A 66 6.47 5.27 13.07
C LEU A 66 5.97 3.91 13.56
N LEU A 67 6.11 2.87 12.74
CA LEU A 67 5.72 1.50 13.10
C LEU A 67 6.56 0.97 14.26
N GLN A 68 7.87 1.18 14.22
CA GLN A 68 8.77 0.80 15.31
C GLN A 68 8.37 1.47 16.63
N ALA A 69 8.16 2.80 16.61
CA ALA A 69 7.72 3.55 17.78
C ALA A 69 6.37 3.04 18.32
N TYR A 70 5.43 2.71 17.45
CA TYR A 70 4.13 2.14 17.82
C TYR A 70 4.26 0.79 18.53
N PHE A 71 4.97 -0.18 17.94
CA PHE A 71 5.13 -1.51 18.54
C PHE A 71 5.93 -1.47 19.86
N LEU A 72 6.90 -0.57 19.99
CA LEU A 72 7.62 -0.37 21.25
C LEU A 72 6.71 0.15 22.37
N ARG A 73 5.72 0.99 22.07
CA ARG A 73 4.73 1.47 23.05
C ARG A 73 3.79 0.36 23.48
N LEU A 74 3.32 -0.47 22.54
CA LEU A 74 2.47 -1.62 22.86
C LEU A 74 3.15 -2.63 23.80
N LYS A 75 4.47 -2.86 23.62
CA LYS A 75 5.23 -3.77 24.50
C LYS A 75 5.35 -3.27 25.94
N GLN A 76 5.19 -1.97 26.16
CA GLN A 76 5.29 -1.34 27.48
C GLN A 76 3.92 -1.22 28.20
N SER A 77 2.85 -1.66 27.54
CA SER A 77 1.46 -1.64 28.05
C SER A 77 1.08 -3.03 28.58
#